data_AF-A0A0E0Y4R8-F1
#
_entry.id   AF-A0A0E0Y4R8-F1
#
_cell.length_a   1.000
_cell.length_b   1.000
_cell.length_c   1.000
_cell.angle_alpha   90.00
_cell.angle_beta   90.00
_cell.angle_gamma   90.00
#
_symmetry.space_group_name_H-M   'P 1'
#
loop_
_entity.id
_entity.type
_entity.pdbx_description
1 polymer ?
#
loop_
_entity_poly.entity_id
_entity_poly.type
_entity_poly.pdbx_seq_one_letter_code
_entity_poly.pdbx_strand_id
1 'polypeptide(L)' 'MGQGKFPASVKIGSRAIAFVESEIDEWINQRIAESRGTAT' A
#
# COMPACT_ATOMS: atom_id res chain seq x y z
N MET A 1 -2.93 16.78 1.31
CA MET A 1 -2.95 15.97 0.08
C MET A 1 -2.51 14.58 0.47
N GLY A 2 -3.33 13.56 0.22
CA GLY A 2 -2.99 12.19 0.62
C GLY A 2 -1.63 11.84 0.06
N GLN A 3 -0.63 11.70 0.94
CA GLN A 3 0.69 11.19 0.55
C GLN A 3 0.37 9.88 -0.18
N GLY A 4 0.76 9.76 -1.46
CA GLY A 4 0.45 8.64 -2.34
C GLY A 4 1.05 7.33 -1.80
N LYS A 5 0.47 6.86 -0.69
CA LYS A 5 1.01 5.81 0.15
C LYS A 5 0.32 4.50 -0.19
N PHE A 6 -0.99 4.51 -0.40
CA PHE A 6 -1.68 3.27 -0.73
C PHE A 6 -1.41 2.84 -2.19
N PRO A 7 -1.13 1.54 -2.45
CA PRO A 7 -0.87 1.04 -3.80
C PRO A 7 -2.00 1.35 -4.79
N ALA A 8 -1.62 1.52 -6.05
CA ALA A 8 -2.59 1.73 -7.12
C ALA A 8 -3.40 0.45 -7.37
N SER A 9 -4.71 0.58 -7.57
CA SER A 9 -5.55 -0.56 -7.90
C SER A 9 -5.34 -1.00 -9.34
N VAL A 10 -5.20 -2.31 -9.55
CA VAL A 10 -5.11 -2.95 -10.86
C VAL A 10 -6.49 -3.43 -11.27
N LYS A 11 -6.93 -3.06 -12.47
CA LYS A 11 -8.22 -3.49 -12.99
C LYS A 11 -8.09 -4.89 -13.60
N ILE A 12 -8.71 -5.88 -12.99
CA ILE A 12 -8.66 -7.29 -13.45
C ILE A 12 -9.92 -7.66 -14.26
N GLY A 13 -10.98 -6.85 -14.17
CA GLY A 13 -12.16 -7.05 -14.99
C GLY A 13 -13.09 -5.85 -15.05
N SER A 14 -14.26 -6.03 -15.66
CA SER A 14 -15.24 -4.97 -15.92
C SER A 14 -15.72 -4.26 -14.65
N ARG A 15 -15.77 -4.98 -13.52
CA ARG A 15 -16.16 -4.47 -12.20
C ARG A 15 -15.22 -4.92 -11.07
N ALA A 16 -14.12 -5.57 -11.41
CA ALA A 16 -13.18 -6.13 -10.44
C ALA A 16 -11.88 -5.32 -10.44
N ILE A 17 -11.47 -4.93 -9.24
CA ILE A 17 -10.15 -4.38 -8.96
C ILE A 17 -9.43 -5.33 -8.03
N ALA A 18 -8.12 -5.38 -8.15
CA ALA A 18 -7.26 -6.03 -7.17
C ALA A 18 -6.03 -5.18 -6.92
N PHE A 19 -5.24 -5.63 -5.96
CA PHE A 19 -3.98 -5.01 -5.58
C PHE A 19 -2.91 -6.10 -5.64
N VAL A 20 -1.68 -5.70 -5.92
CA VAL A 20 -0.56 -6.62 -5.85
C VAL A 20 -0.28 -6.89 -4.38
N GLU A 21 -0.29 -8.16 -3.98
CA GLU A 21 -0.09 -8.58 -2.58
C GLU A 21 1.22 -8.01 -2.01
N SER A 22 2.31 -8.14 -2.76
CA SER A 22 3.62 -7.62 -2.39
C SER A 22 3.63 -6.11 -2.12
N GLU A 23 2.91 -5.31 -2.93
CA GLU A 23 2.83 -3.85 -2.73
C GLU A 23 2.04 -3.49 -1.46
N ILE A 24 0.98 -4.24 -1.17
CA ILE A 24 0.17 -4.06 0.04
C ILE A 24 1.00 -4.44 1.28
N ASP A 25 1.74 -5.54 1.25
CA ASP A 25 2.60 -5.97 2.35
C ASP A 25 3.73 -4.97 2.61
N GLU A 26 4.40 -4.47 1.57
CA GLU A 26 5.41 -3.42 1.71
C GLU A 26 4.81 -2.14 2.29
N TRP A 27 3.64 -1.74 1.81
CA TRP A 27 2.95 -0.57 2.33
C TRP A 27 2.61 -0.69 3.81
N ILE A 28 2.09 -1.85 4.24
CA ILE A 28 1.77 -2.13 5.64
C ILE A 28 3.05 -2.05 6.49
N ASN A 29 4.13 -2.68 6.05
CA ASN A 29 5.41 -2.65 6.76
C ASN A 29 5.97 -1.23 6.89
N GLN A 30 5.95 -0.44 5.81
CA GLN A 30 6.37 0.97 5.83
C GLN A 30 5.53 1.80 6.80
N ARG A 31 4.21 1.60 6.82
CA ARG A 31 3.30 2.29 7.75
C ARG A 31 3.54 1.92 9.21
N ILE A 32 3.81 0.64 9.48
CA ILE A 32 4.15 0.17 10.82
C ILE A 32 5.49 0.75 11.25
N ALA A 33 6.51 0.76 10.38
CA ALA A 33 7.83 1.34 10.68
C ALA A 33 7.74 2.85 10.95
N GLU A 34 7.00 3.57 10.11
CA GLU A 34 6.73 5.01 10.27
C GLU A 34 5.95 5.29 11.56
N SER A 35 4.94 4.48 11.87
CA SER A 35 4.12 4.63 13.08
C SER A 35 4.87 4.25 14.35
N ARG A 36 5.79 3.28 14.30
CA ARG A 36 6.57 2.82 15.46
C ARG A 36 7.88 3.59 15.62
N GLY A 37 8.15 4.58 14.78
CA GLY A 37 9.29 5.49 14.94
C GLY A 37 10.64 4.82 14.82
N THR A 38 10.74 3.67 14.14
CA THR A 38 12.03 3.00 13.85
C THR A 38 12.64 3.58 12.58
N ALA A 39 12.65 4.92 12.50
CA ALA A 39 13.46 5.70 11.59
C ALA A 39 14.37 6.54 12.48
N THR A 40 15.41 5.90 13.00
CA THR A 40 16.63 6.53 13.51
C THR A 40 17.77 6.20 12.57
#